data_AF-A0A3D5KMZ1-F1
#
_entry.id   AF-A0A3D5KMZ1-F1
#
_cell.length_a   1.000
_cell.length_b   1.000
_cell.length_c   1.000
_cell.angle_alpha   90.00
_cell.angle_beta   90.00
_cell.angle_gamma   90.00
#
_symmetry.space_group_name_H-M   'P 1'
#
loop_
_entity.id
_entity.type
_entity.pdbx_description
1 polymer ?
#
loop_
_entity_poly.entity_id
_entity_poly.type
_entity_poly.pdbx_seq_one_letter_code
_entity_poly.pdbx_strand_id
1 'polypeptide(L)'
;GFKVKTDVYKYNSNFGTPEVADDTQLFSQFVIEMDIDRKAVGLFLKIFLGMYFAFLIALVSFLSDTNELEPRFGLPVGGLFAAVGNKYIIDSLLPESPQFSLVDILHSLTFLGIFGILTVSAIALKLHNNDQIVKAHRLNKVGAVIVIIGYIISNIYYIINA
;
A
#
# COMPACT_ATOMS: atom_id res chain seq x y z
N GLY A 1 2.36 10.91 25.95
CA GLY A 1 2.17 11.33 27.36
C GLY A 1 2.98 10.44 28.28
N PHE A 2 3.19 10.84 29.53
CA PHE A 2 3.97 10.06 30.50
C PHE A 2 3.16 9.93 31.79
N LYS A 3 2.94 8.71 32.28
CA LYS A 3 2.17 8.43 33.49
C LYS A 3 2.88 7.37 34.33
N VAL A 4 2.78 7.53 35.63
CA VAL A 4 3.32 6.58 36.61
C VAL A 4 2.19 6.18 37.54
N LYS A 5 2.00 4.87 37.73
CA LYS A 5 1.02 4.34 38.68
C LYS A 5 1.58 3.11 39.40
N THR A 6 1.14 2.91 40.63
CA THR A 6 1.34 1.66 41.35
C THR A 6 0.11 0.78 41.15
N ASP A 7 0.32 -0.49 40.88
CA ASP A 7 -0.75 -1.48 40.68
C ASP A 7 -0.42 -2.76 41.46
N VAL A 8 -1.40 -3.65 41.61
CA VAL A 8 -1.19 -4.99 42.17
C VAL A 8 -1.59 -6.01 41.12
N TYR A 9 -0.62 -6.75 40.59
CA TYR A 9 -0.86 -7.73 39.54
C TYR A 9 -1.02 -9.12 40.14
N LYS A 10 -2.10 -9.79 39.74
CA LYS A 10 -2.37 -11.18 40.09
C LYS A 10 -1.74 -12.10 39.05
N TYR A 11 -0.72 -12.85 39.46
CA TYR A 11 -0.17 -13.91 38.65
C TYR A 11 -0.95 -15.20 38.90
N ASN A 12 -1.32 -15.90 37.83
CA ASN A 12 -1.89 -17.25 37.89
C ASN A 12 -0.79 -18.32 37.93
N SER A 13 0.25 -18.05 38.73
CA SER A 13 1.28 -19.01 39.11
C SER A 13 1.87 -18.61 40.45
N ASN A 14 2.19 -19.59 41.30
CA ASN A 14 2.95 -19.39 42.53
C ASN A 14 4.47 -19.46 42.32
N PHE A 15 4.93 -19.50 41.07
CA PHE A 15 6.34 -19.60 40.67
C PHE A 15 7.10 -20.76 41.33
N GLY A 16 6.39 -21.84 41.71
CA GLY A 16 6.97 -22.99 42.38
C GLY A 16 7.24 -22.79 43.86
N THR A 17 6.61 -21.80 44.50
CA THR A 17 6.74 -21.55 45.94
C THR A 17 6.02 -22.65 46.74
N PRO A 18 6.72 -23.55 47.46
CA PRO A 18 6.11 -24.73 48.08
C PRO A 18 5.18 -24.39 49.26
N GLU A 19 5.33 -23.21 49.84
CA GLU A 19 4.63 -22.75 51.05
C GLU A 19 3.23 -22.19 50.75
N VAL A 20 2.91 -21.95 49.48
CA VAL A 20 1.63 -21.38 49.05
C VAL A 20 0.90 -22.41 48.19
N ALA A 21 -0.14 -23.02 48.77
CA ALA A 21 -0.97 -24.03 48.09
C ALA A 21 -1.87 -23.45 46.99
N ASP A 22 -2.10 -22.13 47.02
CA ASP A 22 -2.84 -21.42 45.99
C ASP A 22 -1.91 -21.10 44.81
N ASP A 23 -2.31 -21.48 43.60
CA ASP A 23 -1.56 -21.20 42.37
C ASP A 23 -1.60 -19.71 41.99
N THR A 24 -2.25 -18.85 42.78
CA THR A 24 -2.34 -17.42 42.52
C THR A 24 -1.61 -16.57 43.56
N GLN A 25 -0.80 -15.63 43.08
CA GLN A 25 -0.03 -14.70 43.94
C GLN A 25 -0.17 -13.25 43.48
N LEU A 26 -0.22 -12.34 44.46
CA LEU A 26 -0.33 -10.90 44.26
C LEU A 26 1.03 -10.23 44.48
N PHE A 27 1.48 -9.47 43.48
CA PHE A 27 2.72 -8.70 43.58
C PHE A 27 2.45 -7.22 43.30
N SER A 28 3.11 -6.36 44.07
CA SER A 28 3.10 -4.91 43.80
C SER A 28 3.87 -4.63 42.51
N GLN A 29 3.29 -3.84 41.61
CA GLN A 29 3.90 -3.37 40.38
C GLN A 29 4.02 -1.85 40.39
N PHE A 30 5.12 -1.36 39.82
CA PHE A 30 5.34 0.04 39.51
C PHE A 30 5.30 0.19 37.99
N VAL A 31 4.23 0.78 37.47
CA VAL A 31 3.94 0.84 36.03
C VAL A 31 4.25 2.24 35.52
N ILE A 32 5.11 2.30 34.50
CA ILE A 32 5.43 3.52 33.77
C ILE A 32 4.85 3.39 32.37
N GLU A 33 3.88 4.25 32.04
CA GLU A 33 3.25 4.33 30.72
C GLU A 33 3.80 5.55 29.98
N MET A 34 4.25 5.33 28.74
CA MET A 34 4.78 6.38 27.87
C MET A 34 4.14 6.26 26.48
N ASP A 35 3.37 7.26 26.07
CA ASP A 35 2.88 7.36 24.69
C ASP A 35 3.96 7.99 23.81
N ILE A 36 4.29 7.28 22.74
CA ILE A 36 5.27 7.70 21.74
C ILE A 36 4.52 7.97 20.44
N ASP A 37 4.45 9.24 20.04
CA ASP A 37 3.85 9.64 18.77
C ASP A 37 4.90 9.64 17.66
N ARG A 38 4.57 8.97 16.54
CA ARG A 38 5.42 8.96 15.35
C ARG A 38 5.04 10.13 14.45
N LYS A 39 5.93 11.09 14.22
CA LYS A 39 5.81 12.06 13.11
C LYS A 39 6.06 11.33 11.78
N ALA A 40 5.06 10.59 11.31
CA ALA A 40 5.22 9.57 10.29
C ALA A 40 5.06 10.07 8.84
N VAL A 41 4.48 11.26 8.61
CA VAL A 41 4.17 11.74 7.24
C VAL A 41 5.42 11.83 6.36
N GLY A 42 6.53 12.36 6.88
CA GLY A 42 7.79 12.44 6.13
C GLY A 42 8.38 11.06 5.81
N LEU A 43 8.25 10.10 6.72
CA LEU A 43 8.70 8.73 6.50
C LEU A 43 7.80 8.02 5.48
N PHE A 44 6.48 8.20 5.58
CA PHE A 44 5.49 7.69 4.64
C PHE A 44 5.82 8.12 3.21
N LEU A 45 5.95 9.43 2.97
CA LEU A 45 6.27 9.94 1.65
C LEU A 45 7.61 9.40 1.14
N LYS A 46 8.62 9.27 2.01
CA LYS A 46 9.94 8.77 1.64
C LYS A 46 9.91 7.31 1.16
N ILE A 47 9.13 6.44 1.81
CA ILE A 47 9.11 5.01 1.46
C ILE A 47 8.22 4.72 0.24
N PHE A 48 7.09 5.43 0.10
CA PHE A 48 6.13 5.21 -1.00
C PHE A 48 6.45 5.99 -2.28
N LEU A 49 7.47 6.85 -2.27
CA LEU A 49 7.81 7.68 -3.43
C LEU A 49 8.02 6.85 -4.70
N GLY A 50 8.73 5.72 -4.58
CA GLY A 50 9.01 4.82 -5.70
C GLY A 50 7.73 4.26 -6.33
N MET A 51 6.78 3.79 -5.52
CA MET A 51 5.47 3.30 -5.97
C MET A 51 4.67 4.38 -6.71
N TYR A 52 4.62 5.62 -6.19
CA TYR A 52 3.87 6.69 -6.86
C TYR A 52 4.52 7.11 -8.17
N PHE A 53 5.86 7.21 -8.24
CA PHE A 53 6.55 7.46 -9.51
C PHE A 53 6.36 6.34 -10.53
N ALA A 54 6.35 5.09 -10.09
CA ALA A 54 6.02 3.96 -10.94
C ALA A 54 4.64 4.10 -11.60
N PHE A 55 3.62 4.50 -10.84
CA PHE A 55 2.29 4.76 -11.39
C PHE A 55 2.28 5.96 -12.35
N LEU A 56 2.97 7.06 -12.01
CA LEU A 56 3.09 8.23 -12.87
C LEU A 56 3.75 7.90 -14.21
N ILE A 57 4.81 7.09 -14.20
CA ILE A 57 5.49 6.61 -15.42
C ILE A 57 4.51 5.76 -16.25
N ALA A 58 3.75 4.88 -15.62
CA ALA A 58 2.73 4.09 -16.31
C ALA A 58 1.67 4.98 -16.98
N LEU A 59 1.23 6.07 -16.34
CA LEU A 59 0.26 7.00 -16.92
C LEU A 59 0.74 7.71 -18.19
N VAL A 60 2.05 7.90 -18.35
CA VAL A 60 2.61 8.48 -19.57
C VAL A 60 2.25 7.64 -20.80
N SER A 61 1.98 6.34 -20.64
CA SER A 61 1.54 5.46 -21.72
C SER A 61 0.22 5.87 -22.36
N PHE A 62 -0.64 6.62 -21.65
CA PHE A 62 -1.89 7.14 -22.20
C PHE A 62 -1.71 8.35 -23.11
N LEU A 63 -0.54 9.00 -23.08
CA LEU A 63 -0.21 10.13 -23.95
C LEU A 63 0.23 9.68 -25.35
N SER A 64 0.74 8.44 -25.46
CA SER A 64 1.11 7.82 -26.73
C SER A 64 -0.11 7.49 -27.60
N ASP A 65 0.09 7.45 -28.92
CA ASP A 65 -0.98 7.04 -29.83
C ASP A 65 -1.34 5.58 -29.58
N THR A 66 -2.62 5.26 -29.77
CA THR A 66 -3.25 3.97 -29.54
C THR A 66 -2.64 2.81 -30.31
N ASN A 67 -1.88 3.07 -31.38
CA ASN A 67 -1.15 2.10 -32.19
C ASN A 67 0.33 1.92 -31.81
N GLU A 68 0.89 2.77 -30.93
CA GLU A 68 2.29 2.70 -30.52
C GLU A 68 2.50 1.62 -29.46
N LEU A 69 2.87 0.42 -29.90
CA LEU A 69 3.07 -0.74 -29.01
C LEU A 69 4.11 -0.47 -27.90
N GLU A 70 5.30 0.03 -28.25
CA GLU A 70 6.41 0.16 -27.31
C GLU A 70 6.08 1.01 -26.07
N PRO A 71 5.65 2.28 -26.19
CA PRO A 71 5.37 3.07 -25.00
C PRO A 71 4.10 2.61 -24.27
N ARG A 72 3.11 2.06 -24.98
CA ARG A 72 1.83 1.63 -24.38
C ARG A 72 1.93 0.43 -23.47
N PHE A 73 2.91 -0.43 -23.70
CA PHE A 73 3.16 -1.62 -22.88
C PHE A 73 4.47 -1.52 -22.10
N GLY A 74 5.52 -0.91 -22.68
CA GLY A 74 6.82 -0.75 -22.04
C GLY A 74 6.77 0.14 -20.80
N LEU A 75 6.10 1.29 -20.85
CA LEU A 75 6.03 2.21 -19.70
C LEU A 75 5.25 1.61 -18.51
N PRO A 76 4.05 1.01 -18.70
CA PRO A 76 3.34 0.40 -17.57
C PRO A 76 4.04 -0.86 -17.05
N VAL A 77 4.66 -1.68 -17.90
CA VAL A 77 5.45 -2.85 -17.45
C VAL A 77 6.66 -2.40 -16.64
N GLY A 78 7.40 -1.38 -17.10
CA GLY A 78 8.51 -0.79 -16.35
C GLY A 78 8.07 -0.21 -15.01
N GLY A 79 6.94 0.50 -14.99
CA GLY A 79 6.30 0.98 -13.77
C GLY A 79 5.93 -0.17 -12.83
N LEU A 80 5.36 -1.27 -13.32
CA LEU A 80 5.01 -2.43 -12.50
C LEU A 80 6.25 -3.00 -11.80
N PHE A 81 7.35 -3.20 -12.51
CA PHE A 81 8.59 -3.70 -11.92
C PHE A 81 9.19 -2.71 -10.91
N ALA A 82 9.12 -1.40 -11.17
CA ALA A 82 9.56 -0.39 -10.21
C ALA A 82 8.71 -0.42 -8.92
N ALA A 83 7.39 -0.58 -9.03
CA ALA A 83 6.50 -0.68 -7.87
C ALA A 83 6.73 -1.99 -7.08
N VAL A 84 6.98 -3.11 -7.77
CA VAL A 84 7.36 -4.38 -7.13
C VAL A 84 8.70 -4.26 -6.40
N GLY A 85 9.70 -3.63 -7.02
CA GLY A 85 10.98 -3.34 -6.38
C GLY A 85 10.82 -2.46 -5.14
N ASN A 86 9.94 -1.43 -5.20
CA ASN A 86 9.63 -0.60 -4.04
C ASN A 86 8.99 -1.42 -2.90
N LYS A 87 8.06 -2.32 -3.21
CA LYS A 87 7.47 -3.21 -2.21
C LYS A 87 8.51 -4.07 -1.50
N TYR A 88 9.41 -4.72 -2.24
CA TYR A 88 10.48 -5.55 -1.64
C TYR A 88 11.36 -4.75 -0.67
N ILE A 89 11.69 -3.50 -1.01
CA ILE A 89 12.45 -2.63 -0.11
C ILE A 89 11.65 -2.36 1.17
N ILE A 90 10.35 -2.04 1.07
CA ILE A 90 9.52 -1.74 2.23
C ILE A 90 9.31 -2.97 3.12
N ASP A 91 9.05 -4.13 2.52
CA ASP A 91 8.87 -5.40 3.24
C ASP A 91 10.15 -5.79 4.00
N SER A 92 11.34 -5.39 3.51
CA SER A 92 12.61 -5.58 4.24
C SER A 92 12.79 -4.64 5.45
N LEU A 93 12.04 -3.53 5.50
CA LEU A 93 12.14 -2.50 6.54
C LEU A 93 11.06 -2.65 7.63
N LEU A 94 9.97 -3.35 7.33
CA LEU A 94 8.83 -3.50 8.23
C LEU A 94 8.72 -4.94 8.73
N PRO A 95 8.31 -5.17 9.98
CA PRO A 95 8.02 -6.52 10.47
C PRO A 95 6.89 -7.15 9.65
N GLU A 96 7.03 -8.42 9.33
CA GLU A 96 5.94 -9.17 8.71
C GLU A 96 4.73 -9.24 9.65
N SER A 97 3.55 -9.11 9.07
CA SER A 97 2.27 -9.22 9.75
C SER A 97 1.33 -10.10 8.91
N PRO A 98 0.56 -11.00 9.54
CA PRO A 98 -0.45 -11.78 8.83
C PRO A 98 -1.68 -10.94 8.44
N GLN A 99 -1.81 -9.71 8.97
CA GLN A 99 -2.87 -8.78 8.60
C GLN A 99 -2.45 -7.95 7.38
N PHE A 100 -3.43 -7.61 6.55
CA PHE A 100 -3.20 -6.71 5.41
C PHE A 100 -2.81 -5.32 5.93
N SER A 101 -1.57 -4.91 5.68
CA SER A 101 -1.07 -3.61 6.10
C SER A 101 -1.48 -2.51 5.10
N LEU A 102 -1.41 -1.25 5.52
CA LEU A 102 -1.59 -0.11 4.60
C LEU A 102 -0.60 -0.20 3.41
N VAL A 103 0.62 -0.68 3.64
CA VAL A 103 1.62 -0.88 2.57
C VAL A 103 1.10 -1.86 1.52
N ASP A 104 0.53 -2.99 1.96
CA ASP A 104 0.01 -4.03 1.05
C ASP A 104 -1.17 -3.51 0.24
N ILE A 105 -2.07 -2.75 0.87
CA ILE A 105 -3.22 -2.14 0.21
C ILE A 105 -2.75 -1.17 -0.88
N LEU A 106 -1.87 -0.22 -0.55
CA LEU A 106 -1.45 0.81 -1.49
C LEU A 106 -0.67 0.24 -2.68
N HIS A 107 0.19 -0.75 -2.45
CA HIS A 107 0.89 -1.43 -3.54
C HIS A 107 -0.07 -2.24 -4.41
N SER A 108 -1.01 -2.96 -3.80
CA SER A 108 -2.02 -3.73 -4.52
C SER A 108 -2.90 -2.82 -5.39
N LEU A 109 -3.33 -1.66 -4.88
CA LEU A 109 -4.03 -0.64 -5.67
C LEU A 109 -3.18 -0.12 -6.83
N THR A 110 -1.87 0.04 -6.62
CA THR A 110 -0.95 0.47 -7.68
C THR A 110 -0.81 -0.60 -8.76
N PHE A 111 -0.67 -1.87 -8.38
CA PHE A 111 -0.63 -2.98 -9.32
C PHE A 111 -1.93 -3.09 -10.12
N LEU A 112 -3.08 -2.97 -9.46
CA LEU A 112 -4.39 -2.96 -10.12
C LEU A 112 -4.56 -1.75 -11.05
N GLY A 113 -4.09 -0.57 -10.63
CA GLY A 113 -4.08 0.62 -11.46
C GLY A 113 -3.27 0.43 -12.74
N ILE A 114 -2.03 -0.06 -12.62
CA ILE A 114 -1.14 -0.35 -13.76
C ILE A 114 -1.73 -1.44 -14.65
N PHE A 115 -2.32 -2.48 -14.08
CA PHE A 115 -3.04 -3.50 -14.83
C PHE A 115 -4.23 -2.92 -15.60
N GLY A 116 -4.95 -1.97 -15.01
CA GLY A 116 -6.00 -1.20 -15.68
C GLY A 116 -5.47 -0.41 -16.88
N ILE A 117 -4.30 0.22 -16.75
CA ILE A 117 -3.61 0.91 -17.85
C ILE A 117 -3.31 -0.08 -18.98
N LEU A 118 -2.68 -1.22 -18.68
CA LEU A 118 -2.38 -2.27 -19.65
C LEU A 118 -3.63 -2.78 -20.37
N THR A 119 -4.73 -2.94 -19.62
CA THR A 119 -6.02 -3.40 -20.17
C THR A 119 -6.61 -2.38 -21.14
N VAL A 120 -6.65 -1.10 -20.76
CA VAL A 120 -7.11 -0.01 -21.64
C VAL A 120 -6.21 0.07 -22.88
N SER A 121 -4.89 -0.05 -22.71
CA SER A 121 -3.93 -0.08 -23.81
C SER A 121 -4.23 -1.21 -24.80
N ALA A 122 -4.38 -2.44 -24.32
CA ALA A 122 -4.69 -3.62 -25.14
C ALA A 122 -6.00 -3.47 -25.92
N ILE A 123 -7.07 -3.01 -25.27
CA ILE A 123 -8.37 -2.86 -25.95
C ILE A 123 -8.32 -1.72 -26.96
N ALA A 124 -7.71 -0.59 -26.63
CA ALA A 124 -7.58 0.53 -27.55
C ALA A 124 -6.74 0.17 -28.78
N LEU A 125 -5.66 -0.60 -28.61
CA LEU A 125 -4.86 -1.10 -29.74
C LEU A 125 -5.68 -2.04 -30.63
N LYS A 126 -6.44 -2.97 -30.02
CA LYS A 126 -7.33 -3.87 -30.77
C LYS A 126 -8.38 -3.09 -31.57
N LEU A 127 -8.97 -2.05 -31.00
CA LEU A 127 -9.92 -1.18 -31.70
C LEU A 127 -9.24 -0.43 -32.85
N HIS A 128 -8.02 0.07 -32.63
CA HIS A 128 -7.24 0.74 -33.67
C HIS A 128 -6.96 -0.20 -34.85
N ASN A 129 -6.52 -1.43 -34.58
CA ASN A 129 -6.23 -2.45 -35.60
C ASN A 129 -7.48 -2.92 -36.37
N ASN A 130 -8.68 -2.66 -35.85
CA ASN A 130 -9.95 -2.95 -36.52
C ASN A 130 -10.53 -1.71 -37.25
N ASP A 131 -9.70 -0.71 -37.56
CA ASP A 131 -10.07 0.57 -38.18
C ASP A 131 -11.07 1.41 -37.35
N GLN A 132 -11.27 1.09 -36.07
CA GLN A 132 -12.16 1.82 -35.17
C GLN A 132 -11.43 2.92 -34.39
N ILE A 133 -10.66 3.76 -35.11
CA ILE A 133 -9.73 4.76 -34.57
C ILE A 133 -10.41 5.71 -33.57
N VAL A 134 -11.57 6.26 -33.92
CA VAL A 134 -12.32 7.18 -33.05
C VAL A 134 -12.73 6.50 -31.74
N LYS A 135 -13.13 5.22 -31.79
CA LYS A 135 -13.47 4.45 -30.58
C LYS A 135 -12.22 4.15 -29.76
N ALA A 136 -11.09 3.85 -30.38
CA ALA A 136 -9.81 3.63 -29.72
C ALA A 136 -9.38 4.86 -28.90
N HIS A 137 -9.39 6.06 -29.50
CA HIS A 137 -9.05 7.30 -28.79
C HIS A 137 -10.07 7.65 -27.70
N ARG A 138 -11.37 7.45 -27.95
CA ARG A 138 -12.41 7.67 -26.94
C ARG A 138 -12.20 6.75 -25.74
N LEU A 139 -11.95 5.46 -25.98
CA LEU A 139 -11.65 4.49 -24.93
C LEU A 139 -10.38 4.88 -24.18
N ASN A 140 -9.31 5.29 -24.87
CA ASN A 140 -8.07 5.74 -24.24
C ASN A 140 -8.32 6.91 -23.28
N LYS A 141 -9.03 7.94 -23.73
CA LYS A 141 -9.34 9.14 -22.92
C LYS A 141 -10.23 8.80 -21.72
N VAL A 142 -11.30 8.05 -21.94
CA VAL A 142 -12.24 7.67 -20.85
C VAL A 142 -11.57 6.71 -19.88
N GLY A 143 -10.84 5.70 -20.38
CA GLY A 143 -10.10 4.74 -19.58
C GLY A 143 -9.02 5.41 -18.73
N ALA A 144 -8.27 6.37 -19.29
CA ALA A 144 -7.30 7.15 -18.54
C ALA A 144 -7.95 7.90 -17.37
N VAL A 145 -9.07 8.58 -17.60
CA VAL A 145 -9.80 9.31 -16.55
C VAL A 145 -10.31 8.34 -15.47
N ILE A 146 -10.90 7.21 -15.85
CA ILE A 146 -11.41 6.20 -14.91
C ILE A 146 -10.28 5.65 -14.04
N VAL A 147 -9.15 5.26 -14.64
CA VAL A 147 -8.01 4.69 -13.91
C VAL A 147 -7.40 5.74 -12.96
N ILE A 148 -7.18 6.97 -13.42
CA ILE A 148 -6.60 8.04 -12.60
C ILE A 148 -7.51 8.37 -11.41
N ILE A 149 -8.81 8.62 -11.68
CA ILE A 149 -9.76 8.98 -10.62
C ILE A 149 -9.94 7.81 -9.65
N GLY A 150 -10.09 6.59 -10.14
CA GLY A 150 -10.22 5.40 -9.31
C GLY A 150 -9.01 5.19 -8.41
N TYR A 151 -7.80 5.37 -8.94
CA TYR A 151 -6.57 5.24 -8.18
C TYR A 151 -6.43 6.32 -7.09
N ILE A 152 -6.69 7.59 -7.43
CA ILE A 152 -6.61 8.72 -6.49
C ILE A 152 -7.65 8.57 -5.37
N ILE A 153 -8.92 8.29 -5.71
CA ILE A 153 -9.98 8.12 -4.72
C ILE A 153 -9.66 6.97 -3.78
N SER A 154 -9.24 5.82 -4.32
CA SER A 154 -8.91 4.65 -3.50
C SER A 154 -7.73 4.94 -2.57
N ASN A 155 -6.66 5.57 -3.07
CA ASN A 155 -5.51 5.94 -2.23
C ASN A 155 -5.92 6.87 -1.09
N ILE A 156 -6.64 7.96 -1.41
CA ILE A 156 -7.09 8.92 -0.40
C ILE A 156 -7.98 8.23 0.65
N TYR A 157 -8.91 7.39 0.22
CA TYR A 157 -9.79 6.65 1.10
C TYR A 157 -9.01 5.78 2.10
N TYR A 158 -8.04 4.98 1.63
CA TYR A 158 -7.29 4.11 2.53
C TYR A 158 -6.28 4.85 3.39
N ILE A 159 -5.71 5.97 2.92
CA ILE A 159 -4.80 6.79 3.73
C ILE A 159 -5.54 7.50 4.86
N ILE A 160 -6.78 7.94 4.64
CA ILE A 160 -7.58 8.64 5.67
C ILE A 160 -8.12 7.66 6.73
N ASN A 161 -8.41 6.42 6.35
CA ASN A 161 -8.98 5.40 7.25
C ASN A 161 -7.93 4.51 7.94
N ALA A 162 -6.63 4.79 7.74
CA ALA A 162 -5.52 4.07 8.36
C ALA A 162 -5.07 4.74 9.66
#